data_AF-A0A810AIG2-F1
#
_entry.id   AF-A0A810AIG2-F1
#
_cell.length_a   1.000
_cell.length_b   1.000
_cell.length_c   1.000
_cell.angle_alpha   90.00
_cell.angle_beta   90.00
_cell.angle_gamma   90.00
#
_symmetry.space_group_name_H-M   'P 1'
#
loop_
_entity.id
_entity.type
_entity.pdbx_description
1 polymer ?
#
loop_
_entity_poly.entity_id
_entity_poly.type
_entity_poly.pdbx_seq_one_letter_code
_entity_poly.pdbx_strand_id
1 'polypeptide(L)'
;MTTTKKMHPADTADLALIPACKKFTATILKNNKPQTTEHDALAAARIEAARLNATANNSRKALVYAITDEGRAILVPVNYGRTPADAGSEAAKADDKASDAKAAKPAAEKAAAQPKAAKPAKAAKPAKKAKAAKPAKKAKAKPAAKKEGSSKVELVIKMLTGSKAVTRKDIAEATDWPSINIKAICARKGMKLTKAKDGTLSASAPK
;
A
#
# COMPACT_ATOMS: atom_id res chain seq x y z
N MET A 1 -15.42 9.11 -13.09
CA MET A 1 -16.47 8.61 -12.18
C MET A 1 -15.89 8.44 -10.78
N THR A 2 -16.09 9.43 -9.91
CA THR A 2 -15.75 9.36 -8.49
C THR A 2 -16.75 8.46 -7.80
N THR A 3 -16.36 7.23 -7.50
CA THR A 3 -17.13 6.34 -6.65
C THR A 3 -17.12 6.88 -5.23
N THR A 4 -18.16 7.62 -4.85
CA THR A 4 -18.43 7.98 -3.46
C THR A 4 -18.67 6.70 -2.69
N LYS A 5 -17.61 6.11 -2.13
CA LYS A 5 -17.73 4.99 -1.20
C LYS A 5 -18.61 5.45 -0.04
N LYS A 6 -19.70 4.72 0.21
CA LYS A 6 -20.51 4.91 1.41
C LYS A 6 -19.58 4.82 2.62
N MET A 7 -19.37 5.95 3.30
CA MET A 7 -18.53 5.99 4.49
C MET A 7 -19.12 5.06 5.55
N HIS A 8 -18.26 4.27 6.20
CA HIS A 8 -18.70 3.46 7.32
C HIS A 8 -19.01 4.39 8.50
N PRO A 9 -20.04 4.12 9.33
CA PRO A 9 -20.37 4.98 10.47
C PRO A 9 -19.19 5.18 11.45
N ALA A 10 -18.30 4.18 11.58
CA ALA A 10 -17.08 4.32 12.37
C ALA A 10 -16.10 5.35 11.79
N ASP A 11 -16.01 5.48 10.46
CA ASP A 11 -15.15 6.49 9.83
C ASP A 11 -15.66 7.89 10.17
N THR A 12 -16.98 8.10 10.16
CA THR A 12 -17.59 9.39 10.51
C THR A 12 -17.27 9.81 11.94
N ALA A 13 -17.31 8.88 12.90
CA ALA A 13 -16.94 9.14 14.29
C ALA A 13 -15.44 9.47 14.42
N ASP A 14 -14.59 8.73 13.72
CA ASP A 14 -13.15 8.96 13.73
C ASP A 14 -12.78 10.32 13.07
N LEU A 15 -13.50 10.76 12.03
CA LEU A 15 -13.27 12.08 11.42
C LEU A 15 -13.55 13.26 12.36
N ALA A 16 -14.49 13.09 13.31
CA ALA A 16 -14.80 14.11 14.31
C ALA A 16 -13.68 14.27 15.35
N LEU A 17 -12.82 13.26 15.51
CA LEU A 17 -11.70 13.30 16.46
C LEU A 17 -10.43 13.94 15.88
N ILE A 18 -10.33 14.06 14.55
CA ILE A 18 -9.14 14.64 13.88
C ILE A 18 -8.76 16.04 14.40
N PRO A 19 -9.68 16.99 14.67
CA PRO A 19 -9.32 18.30 15.18
C PRO A 19 -8.74 18.29 16.60
N ALA A 20 -9.04 17.25 17.39
CA ALA A 20 -8.50 17.08 18.74
C ALA A 20 -7.08 16.47 18.72
N CYS A 21 -6.65 15.89 17.60
CA CYS A 21 -5.33 15.27 17.48
C CYS A 21 -4.22 16.32 17.41
N LYS A 22 -3.21 16.16 18.26
CA LYS A 22 -2.02 17.04 18.32
C LYS A 22 -0.86 16.55 17.45
N LYS A 23 -0.94 15.31 16.95
CA LYS A 23 0.12 14.68 16.17
C LYS A 23 -0.45 14.09 14.88
N PHE A 24 0.32 14.23 13.82
CA PHE A 24 0.01 13.73 12.49
C PHE A 24 1.21 12.96 11.96
N THR A 25 0.96 11.91 11.20
CA THR A 25 2.01 11.12 10.56
C THR A 25 1.75 11.04 9.06
N ALA A 26 2.81 11.21 8.28
CA ALA A 26 2.79 10.96 6.84
C ALA A 26 3.58 9.69 6.54
N THR A 27 2.93 8.70 5.95
CA THR A 27 3.53 7.38 5.69
C THR A 27 3.45 7.00 4.22
N ILE A 28 4.57 6.57 3.65
CA ILE A 28 4.64 5.96 2.32
C ILE A 28 5.42 4.65 2.36
N LEU A 29 5.08 3.70 1.49
CA LEU A 29 5.86 2.45 1.38
C LEU A 29 6.98 2.59 0.34
N LYS A 30 8.19 2.95 0.76
CA LYS A 30 9.37 3.07 -0.11
C LYS A 30 10.18 1.77 -0.06
N ASN A 31 10.46 1.16 -1.22
CA ASN A 31 11.21 -0.11 -1.31
C ASN A 31 10.66 -1.22 -0.40
N ASN A 32 9.33 -1.38 -0.36
CA ASN A 32 8.61 -2.30 0.52
C ASN A 32 8.82 -2.08 2.03
N LYS A 33 9.37 -0.93 2.44
CA LYS A 33 9.50 -0.52 3.84
C LYS A 33 8.67 0.74 4.10
N PRO A 34 7.96 0.83 5.24
CA PRO A 34 7.26 2.04 5.60
C PRO A 34 8.28 3.13 5.94
N GLN A 35 8.15 4.27 5.29
CA GLN A 35 8.81 5.51 5.66
C GLN A 35 7.73 6.42 6.25
N THR A 36 7.86 6.71 7.55
CA THR A 36 6.92 7.54 8.30
C THR A 36 7.63 8.79 8.81
N THR A 37 6.97 9.93 8.72
CA THR A 37 7.41 11.19 9.32
C THR A 37 6.32 11.73 10.24
N GLU A 38 6.71 12.29 11.39
CA GLU A 38 5.81 12.86 12.40
C GLU A 38 5.77 14.39 12.27
N HIS A 39 4.58 14.98 12.49
CA HIS A 39 4.31 16.41 12.36
C HIS A 39 3.28 16.84 13.40
N ASP A 40 3.39 18.08 13.88
CA ASP A 40 2.45 18.64 14.87
C ASP A 40 1.23 19.32 14.22
N ALA A 41 1.19 19.41 12.89
CA ALA A 41 0.11 20.05 12.14
C ALA A 41 -0.30 19.25 10.90
N LEU A 42 -1.62 19.21 10.62
CA LEU A 42 -2.20 18.52 9.47
C LEU A 42 -1.69 19.08 8.13
N ALA A 43 -1.52 20.40 8.03
CA ALA A 43 -0.98 21.04 6.83
C ALA A 43 0.48 20.62 6.55
N ALA A 44 1.32 20.57 7.60
CA ALA A 44 2.71 20.11 7.49
C ALA A 44 2.78 18.63 7.05
N ALA A 45 1.95 17.77 7.64
CA ALA A 45 1.87 16.37 7.26
C ALA A 45 1.44 16.19 5.78
N ARG A 46 0.55 17.04 5.26
CA ARG A 46 0.15 17.02 3.84
C ARG A 46 1.27 17.44 2.90
N ILE A 47 2.01 18.50 3.23
CA ILE A 47 3.17 18.95 2.45
C ILE A 47 4.22 17.84 2.41
N GLU A 48 4.51 17.21 3.55
CA GLU A 48 5.48 16.13 3.60
C GLU A 48 4.98 14.86 2.88
N ALA A 49 3.67 14.55 2.95
CA ALA A 49 3.09 13.48 2.15
C ALA A 49 3.26 13.72 0.64
N ALA A 50 3.11 14.97 0.17
CA ALA A 50 3.38 15.34 -1.22
C ALA A 50 4.88 15.18 -1.57
N ARG A 51 5.78 15.55 -0.65
CA ARG A 51 7.23 15.34 -0.80
C ARG A 51 7.61 13.86 -0.85
N LEU A 52 7.02 13.05 0.03
CA LEU A 52 7.19 11.60 0.06
C LEU A 52 6.70 10.95 -1.24
N ASN A 53 5.58 11.42 -1.80
CA ASN A 53 5.10 10.99 -3.11
C ASN A 53 6.11 11.25 -4.23
N ALA A 54 6.64 12.47 -4.28
CA ALA A 54 7.62 12.85 -5.30
C ALA A 54 8.93 12.05 -5.18
N THR A 55 9.38 11.77 -3.96
CA THR A 55 10.66 11.11 -3.69
C THR A 55 10.61 9.58 -3.70
N ALA A 56 9.44 8.97 -3.54
CA ALA A 56 9.31 7.51 -3.54
C ALA A 56 9.18 6.91 -4.96
N ASN A 57 8.66 7.68 -5.93
CA ASN A 57 8.49 7.30 -7.35
C ASN A 57 7.99 5.84 -7.56
N ASN A 58 7.03 5.41 -6.75
CA ASN A 58 6.56 4.02 -6.67
C ASN A 58 5.07 3.87 -7.07
N SER A 59 4.49 4.90 -7.71
CA SER A 59 3.06 5.02 -8.03
C SER A 59 2.10 4.90 -6.85
N ARG A 60 2.60 4.85 -5.60
CA ARG A 60 1.77 4.82 -4.39
C ARG A 60 1.62 6.23 -3.86
N LYS A 61 0.49 6.47 -3.20
CA LYS A 61 0.23 7.71 -2.48
C LYS A 61 0.61 7.55 -1.01
N ALA A 62 1.28 8.55 -0.47
CA ALA A 62 1.52 8.74 0.94
C ALA A 62 0.17 8.98 1.62
N LEU A 63 0.01 8.35 2.78
CA LEU A 63 -1.18 8.42 3.60
C LEU A 63 -0.87 9.33 4.79
N VAL A 64 -1.84 10.16 5.16
CA VAL A 64 -1.76 11.03 6.34
C VAL A 64 -2.66 10.44 7.42
N TYR A 65 -2.11 10.22 8.61
CA TYR A 65 -2.88 9.78 9.77
C TYR A 65 -2.84 10.84 10.87
N ALA A 66 -3.99 11.09 11.50
CA ALA A 66 -4.08 11.82 12.75
C ALA A 66 -3.93 10.83 13.92
N ILE A 67 -3.09 11.15 14.89
CA ILE A 67 -2.85 10.32 16.05
C ILE A 67 -3.59 10.92 17.25
N THR A 68 -4.54 10.17 17.77
CA THR A 68 -5.26 10.50 19.00
C THR A 68 -4.35 10.36 20.22
N ASP A 69 -4.73 10.96 21.35
CA ASP A 69 -3.99 10.83 22.62
C ASP A 69 -3.93 9.37 23.11
N GLU A 70 -4.88 8.53 22.71
CA GLU A 70 -4.90 7.09 22.96
C GLU A 70 -3.93 6.29 22.05
N GLY A 71 -3.21 6.98 21.14
CA GLY A 71 -2.29 6.37 20.20
C GLY A 71 -2.97 5.73 18.98
N ARG A 72 -4.29 5.90 18.81
CA ARG A 72 -5.03 5.39 17.65
C ARG A 72 -4.77 6.27 16.43
N ALA A 73 -4.40 5.64 15.31
CA ALA A 73 -4.17 6.29 14.03
C ALA A 73 -5.46 6.33 13.20
N ILE A 74 -5.93 7.54 12.90
CA ILE A 74 -7.12 7.82 12.09
C ILE A 74 -6.66 8.28 10.71
N LEU A 75 -7.07 7.58 9.66
CA LEU A 75 -6.73 7.98 8.29
C LEU A 75 -7.44 9.29 7.94
N VAL A 76 -6.68 10.31 7.58
CA VAL A 76 -7.21 11.61 7.16
C VAL A 76 -7.52 11.58 5.66
N PRO A 77 -8.79 11.74 5.25
CA PRO A 77 -9.13 11.84 3.84
C PRO A 77 -8.47 13.06 3.17
N VAL A 78 -8.16 12.93 1.89
CA VAL A 78 -7.52 14.00 1.09
C VAL A 78 -8.35 15.29 1.12
N ASN A 79 -9.68 15.17 1.14
CA ASN A 79 -10.61 16.30 1.10
C ASN A 79 -10.97 16.83 2.49
N TYR A 80 -10.43 16.25 3.58
CA TYR A 80 -10.79 16.64 4.94
C TYR A 80 -10.38 18.11 5.21
N GLY A 81 -11.32 18.95 5.63
CA GLY A 81 -11.06 20.37 5.90
C GLY A 81 -10.61 21.21 4.69
N ARG A 82 -10.67 20.67 3.46
CA ARG A 82 -10.53 21.47 2.23
C ARG A 82 -11.88 22.06 1.89
N THR A 83 -11.97 23.39 1.84
CA THR A 83 -13.11 24.06 1.22
C THR A 83 -13.05 23.83 -0.30
N PRO A 84 -14.20 23.83 -1.01
CA PRO A 84 -14.23 23.57 -2.46
C PRO A 84 -13.39 24.57 -3.29
N ALA A 85 -13.01 25.72 -2.72
CA ALA A 85 -12.08 26.66 -3.32
C ALA A 85 -10.62 26.11 -3.43
N ASP A 86 -10.21 25.22 -2.52
CA ASP A 86 -8.87 24.60 -2.51
C ASP A 86 -8.80 23.29 -3.32
N ALA A 87 -9.97 22.69 -3.62
CA ALA A 87 -10.07 21.44 -4.39
C ALA A 87 -9.92 21.65 -5.91
N GLY A 88 -9.98 22.90 -6.40
CA GLY A 88 -9.88 23.23 -7.83
C GLY A 88 -8.47 23.11 -8.42
N SER A 89 -7.42 23.04 -7.61
CA SER A 89 -6.03 23.06 -8.11
C SER A 89 -5.43 21.70 -8.48
N GLU A 90 -6.15 20.58 -8.24
CA GLU A 90 -5.67 19.23 -8.59
C GLU A 90 -6.44 18.59 -9.76
N ALA A 91 -7.35 19.31 -10.41
CA ALA A 91 -8.11 18.85 -11.58
C ALA A 91 -7.47 19.19 -12.94
N ALA A 92 -6.39 19.99 -12.97
CA ALA A 92 -5.83 20.54 -14.22
C ALA A 92 -4.63 19.76 -14.82
N LYS A 93 -4.35 18.51 -14.39
CA LYS A 93 -3.23 17.72 -14.96
C LYS A 93 -3.59 16.28 -15.30
N ALA A 94 -4.79 16.08 -15.83
CA ALA A 94 -5.24 14.75 -16.25
C ALA A 94 -5.79 14.71 -17.69
N ASP A 95 -5.36 15.59 -18.58
CA ASP A 95 -5.57 15.41 -20.03
C ASP A 95 -4.47 16.14 -20.79
N ASP A 96 -3.38 15.45 -21.12
CA ASP A 96 -2.71 15.68 -22.39
C ASP A 96 -1.91 14.43 -22.78
N LYS A 97 -2.59 13.58 -23.56
CA LYS A 97 -1.94 12.51 -24.30
C LYS A 97 -2.57 12.43 -25.69
N ALA A 98 -2.23 13.39 -26.55
CA ALA A 98 -2.04 13.18 -27.98
C ALA A 98 -1.72 14.52 -28.66
N SER A 99 -0.47 14.73 -29.07
CA SER A 99 -0.12 15.09 -30.45
C SER A 99 1.39 15.13 -30.65
N ASP A 100 1.78 14.56 -31.78
CA ASP A 100 3.11 14.43 -32.32
C ASP A 100 3.64 15.79 -32.86
N ALA A 101 4.92 15.81 -33.25
CA ALA A 101 5.62 16.82 -34.06
C ALA A 101 6.30 18.06 -33.40
N LYS A 102 7.64 17.93 -33.33
CA LYS A 102 8.65 18.82 -33.97
C LYS A 102 8.93 20.23 -33.37
N ALA A 103 10.06 20.25 -32.65
CA ALA A 103 11.13 21.27 -32.64
C ALA A 103 10.80 22.78 -32.65
N ALA A 104 11.16 23.46 -31.55
CA ALA A 104 11.87 24.74 -31.58
C ALA A 104 12.57 25.02 -30.23
N LYS A 105 13.84 25.43 -30.30
CA LYS A 105 14.68 26.01 -29.24
C LYS A 105 14.10 27.39 -28.80
N PRO A 106 14.42 27.94 -27.61
CA PRO A 106 15.70 28.63 -27.40
C PRO A 106 16.30 28.51 -25.97
N ALA A 107 17.64 28.53 -25.87
CA ALA A 107 18.45 29.53 -25.12
C ALA A 107 18.15 29.60 -23.60
N ALA A 108 18.92 28.93 -22.75
CA ALA A 108 20.20 29.40 -22.21
C ALA A 108 20.06 30.68 -21.37
N GLU A 109 19.98 30.55 -20.04
CA GLU A 109 20.73 31.46 -19.18
C GLU A 109 21.22 30.78 -17.89
N LYS A 110 22.49 31.02 -17.61
CA LYS A 110 23.29 30.55 -16.50
C LYS A 110 22.87 31.28 -15.21
N ALA A 111 22.86 30.57 -14.08
CA ALA A 111 23.45 31.12 -12.86
C ALA A 111 23.85 29.97 -11.93
N ALA A 112 25.16 29.80 -11.82
CA ALA A 112 25.82 28.90 -10.89
C ALA A 112 26.03 29.62 -9.55
N ALA A 113 25.78 28.94 -8.42
CA ALA A 113 26.49 29.15 -7.15
C ALA A 113 26.09 28.10 -6.10
N GLN A 114 26.71 26.92 -6.13
CA GLN A 114 27.31 26.35 -4.91
C GLN A 114 28.76 26.88 -4.84
N PRO A 115 29.59 26.67 -3.79
CA PRO A 115 29.39 25.92 -2.53
C PRO A 115 29.97 26.64 -1.28
N LYS A 116 29.75 26.10 -0.06
CA LYS A 116 30.89 25.73 0.80
C LYS A 116 30.52 24.84 1.98
N ALA A 117 31.43 23.91 2.23
CA ALA A 117 31.44 22.89 3.24
C ALA A 117 31.50 23.42 4.67
N ALA A 118 30.86 22.70 5.60
CA ALA A 118 31.37 22.53 6.95
C ALA A 118 31.06 21.09 7.44
N LYS A 119 32.12 20.31 7.57
CA LYS A 119 32.29 19.11 8.42
C LYS A 119 33.55 19.41 9.26
N PRO A 120 33.90 18.72 10.36
CA PRO A 120 33.15 17.77 11.21
C PRO A 120 33.42 17.98 12.74
N ALA A 121 32.67 17.30 13.63
CA ALA A 121 33.12 16.87 14.97
C ALA A 121 32.23 15.70 15.45
N LYS A 122 32.71 14.43 15.58
CA LYS A 122 33.33 13.79 16.78
C LYS A 122 32.58 14.15 18.08
N ALA A 123 32.13 13.27 18.98
CA ALA A 123 32.14 11.82 19.21
C ALA A 123 30.96 11.55 20.19
N ALA A 124 30.32 10.38 20.30
CA ALA A 124 30.79 9.27 21.15
C ALA A 124 29.87 8.03 21.00
N LYS A 125 30.50 6.85 20.91
CA LYS A 125 29.95 5.53 21.30
C LYS A 125 30.34 5.28 22.77
N PRO A 126 29.96 4.17 23.42
CA PRO A 126 28.69 3.42 23.46
C PRO A 126 28.24 3.17 24.93
N ALA A 127 26.98 2.81 25.19
CA ALA A 127 26.61 2.20 26.47
C ALA A 127 25.86 0.87 26.26
N LYS A 128 26.39 -0.14 26.93
CA LYS A 128 26.09 -1.57 26.90
C LYS A 128 25.36 -1.93 28.19
N LYS A 129 24.59 -3.03 28.15
CA LYS A 129 23.88 -3.74 29.26
C LYS A 129 22.45 -3.23 29.48
N ALA A 130 21.44 -4.06 29.79
CA ALA A 130 21.49 -5.34 30.49
C ALA A 130 20.43 -6.35 30.02
N LYS A 131 20.71 -7.59 30.40
CA LYS A 131 20.03 -8.87 30.14
C LYS A 131 19.15 -9.19 31.35
N ALA A 132 17.86 -9.43 31.17
CA ALA A 132 16.93 -10.13 32.06
C ALA A 132 15.53 -10.13 31.40
N ALA A 133 14.64 -11.11 31.47
CA ALA A 133 14.66 -12.48 31.97
C ALA A 133 13.47 -13.19 31.27
N LYS A 134 13.58 -14.51 31.10
CA LYS A 134 12.44 -15.38 30.75
C LYS A 134 11.30 -15.21 31.78
N PRO A 135 10.06 -15.51 31.36
CA PRO A 135 9.37 -16.57 32.08
C PRO A 135 8.96 -17.71 31.16
N ALA A 136 9.12 -18.91 31.70
CA ALA A 136 8.80 -20.18 31.09
C ALA A 136 7.36 -20.59 31.42
N LYS A 137 6.68 -21.10 30.39
CA LYS A 137 5.86 -22.33 30.36
C LYS A 137 4.51 -22.39 31.11
N LYS A 138 3.56 -22.97 30.35
CA LYS A 138 2.27 -23.64 30.69
C LYS A 138 1.05 -22.76 30.31
N ALA A 139 0.04 -23.21 29.59
CA ALA A 139 -0.46 -24.58 29.41
C ALA A 139 -1.07 -24.83 28.00
N LYS A 140 -1.15 -26.12 27.67
CA LYS A 140 -1.77 -26.73 26.50
C LYS A 140 -3.24 -26.34 26.34
N ALA A 141 -3.66 -26.05 25.11
CA ALA A 141 -4.98 -26.42 24.62
C ALA A 141 -4.87 -26.85 23.14
N LYS A 142 -4.82 -28.17 22.93
CA LYS A 142 -5.30 -28.85 21.71
C LYS A 142 -6.20 -29.98 22.25
N PRO A 143 -7.22 -30.46 21.51
CA PRO A 143 -7.48 -30.20 20.10
C PRO A 143 -8.94 -29.94 19.72
N ALA A 144 -9.16 -29.06 18.75
CA ALA A 144 -10.34 -29.13 17.89
C ALA A 144 -9.83 -29.43 16.47
N ALA A 145 -10.09 -30.65 16.02
CA ALA A 145 -9.73 -31.15 14.72
C ALA A 145 -10.41 -30.34 13.60
N LYS A 146 -9.62 -29.64 12.78
CA LYS A 146 -9.96 -29.45 11.37
C LYS A 146 -8.80 -30.02 10.57
N LYS A 147 -9.14 -30.99 9.73
CA LYS A 147 -8.23 -31.79 8.92
C LYS A 147 -7.14 -30.93 8.28
N GLU A 148 -5.91 -31.43 8.36
CA GLU A 148 -4.87 -31.15 7.38
C GLU A 148 -5.48 -31.15 5.97
N GLY A 149 -5.14 -30.16 5.17
CA GLY A 149 -5.65 -30.13 3.80
C GLY A 149 -5.34 -28.82 3.13
N SER A 150 -4.19 -28.78 2.45
CA SER A 150 -3.82 -27.88 1.36
C SER A 150 -4.20 -26.40 1.50
N SER A 151 -3.21 -25.50 1.48
CA SER A 151 -3.47 -24.05 1.41
C SER A 151 -4.52 -23.75 0.31
N LYS A 152 -5.38 -22.73 0.47
CA LYS A 152 -6.40 -22.38 -0.56
C LYS A 152 -5.79 -22.33 -1.96
N VAL A 153 -4.53 -21.91 -2.06
CA VAL A 153 -3.71 -21.92 -3.26
C VAL A 153 -3.46 -23.33 -3.81
N GLU A 154 -3.07 -24.30 -3.00
CA GLU A 154 -2.93 -25.70 -3.40
C GLU A 154 -4.24 -26.34 -3.84
N LEU A 155 -5.38 -25.97 -3.23
CA LEU A 155 -6.69 -26.42 -3.69
C LEU A 155 -7.00 -25.91 -5.10
N VAL A 156 -6.75 -24.61 -5.38
CA VAL A 156 -6.89 -24.02 -6.72
C VAL A 156 -5.99 -24.73 -7.73
N ILE A 157 -4.75 -25.01 -7.35
CA ILE A 157 -3.78 -25.70 -8.22
C ILE A 157 -4.30 -27.11 -8.52
N LYS A 158 -4.74 -27.86 -7.51
CA LYS A 158 -5.29 -29.21 -7.67
C LYS A 158 -6.51 -29.23 -8.59
N MET A 159 -7.37 -28.23 -8.51
CA MET A 159 -8.50 -28.08 -9.42
C MET A 159 -8.06 -27.81 -10.86
N LEU A 160 -7.04 -26.96 -11.06
CA LEU A 160 -6.54 -26.58 -12.38
C LEU A 160 -5.69 -27.66 -13.06
N THR A 161 -4.99 -28.49 -12.29
CA THR A 161 -4.19 -29.62 -12.81
C THR A 161 -5.01 -30.91 -12.89
N GLY A 162 -6.25 -30.91 -12.40
CA GLY A 162 -7.15 -32.05 -12.46
C GLY A 162 -7.74 -32.23 -13.87
N SER A 163 -8.26 -33.43 -14.13
CA SER A 163 -8.87 -33.79 -15.43
C SER A 163 -10.24 -33.12 -15.68
N LYS A 164 -10.79 -32.43 -14.68
CA LYS A 164 -12.10 -31.77 -14.77
C LYS A 164 -11.93 -30.38 -15.37
N ALA A 165 -12.76 -30.02 -16.34
CA ALA A 165 -12.82 -28.65 -16.83
C ALA A 165 -13.35 -27.73 -15.72
N VAL A 166 -12.60 -26.70 -15.36
CA VAL A 166 -12.94 -25.82 -14.24
C VAL A 166 -13.10 -24.38 -14.72
N THR A 167 -14.20 -23.74 -14.38
CA THR A 167 -14.38 -22.31 -14.63
C THR A 167 -13.93 -21.47 -13.45
N ARG A 168 -13.78 -20.17 -13.65
CA ARG A 168 -13.46 -19.25 -12.54
C ARG A 168 -14.53 -19.26 -11.44
N LYS A 169 -15.79 -19.52 -11.79
CA LYS A 169 -16.90 -19.59 -10.83
C LYS A 169 -16.74 -20.81 -9.92
N ASP A 170 -16.45 -21.97 -10.51
CA ASP A 170 -16.24 -23.22 -9.75
C ASP A 170 -15.08 -23.10 -8.76
N ILE A 171 -13.99 -22.42 -9.15
CA ILE A 171 -12.84 -22.16 -8.26
C ILE A 171 -13.23 -21.21 -7.13
N ALA A 172 -14.00 -20.16 -7.43
CA ALA A 172 -14.44 -19.19 -6.43
C ALA A 172 -15.35 -19.84 -5.38
N GLU A 173 -16.27 -20.72 -5.81
CA GLU A 173 -17.16 -21.47 -4.91
C GLU A 173 -16.39 -22.49 -4.07
N ALA A 174 -15.48 -23.27 -4.68
CA ALA A 174 -14.72 -24.29 -3.96
C ALA A 174 -13.73 -23.71 -2.93
N THR A 175 -13.24 -22.48 -3.15
CA THR A 175 -12.20 -21.86 -2.30
C THR A 175 -12.72 -20.73 -1.42
N ASP A 176 -14.00 -20.37 -1.57
CA ASP A 176 -14.63 -19.19 -0.99
C ASP A 176 -13.76 -17.94 -1.25
N TRP A 177 -13.38 -17.73 -2.52
CA TRP A 177 -12.49 -16.66 -2.95
C TRP A 177 -12.97 -15.99 -4.25
N PRO A 178 -13.92 -15.04 -4.17
CA PRO A 178 -14.65 -14.53 -5.33
C PRO A 178 -13.80 -13.71 -6.32
N SER A 179 -12.73 -13.07 -5.84
CA SER A 179 -11.83 -12.23 -6.65
C SER A 179 -10.41 -12.78 -6.75
N ILE A 180 -10.28 -14.08 -6.98
CA ILE A 180 -8.97 -14.73 -7.07
C ILE A 180 -8.25 -14.41 -8.40
N ASN A 181 -6.95 -14.10 -8.31
CA ASN A 181 -6.08 -13.88 -9.46
C ASN A 181 -5.34 -15.18 -9.84
N ILE A 182 -6.05 -16.06 -10.56
CA ILE A 182 -5.57 -17.39 -10.95
C ILE A 182 -4.27 -17.30 -11.76
N LYS A 183 -4.15 -16.31 -12.65
CA LYS A 183 -2.94 -16.07 -13.45
C LYS A 183 -1.72 -15.82 -12.57
N ALA A 184 -1.85 -14.99 -11.54
CA ALA A 184 -0.76 -14.73 -10.60
C ALA A 184 -0.39 -15.96 -9.76
N ILE A 185 -1.37 -16.79 -9.40
CA ILE A 185 -1.13 -18.04 -8.65
C ILE A 185 -0.35 -19.04 -9.52
N CYS A 186 -0.77 -19.27 -10.76
CA CYS A 186 -0.06 -20.14 -11.69
C CYS A 186 1.36 -19.63 -11.97
N ALA A 187 1.53 -18.32 -12.19
CA ALA A 187 2.84 -17.71 -12.44
C ALA A 187 3.81 -17.89 -11.26
N ARG A 188 3.34 -17.71 -10.01
CA ARG A 188 4.15 -17.94 -8.80
C ARG A 188 4.58 -19.39 -8.62
N LYS A 189 3.84 -20.32 -9.21
CA LYS A 189 4.10 -21.76 -9.16
C LYS A 189 4.79 -22.29 -10.43
N GLY A 190 5.17 -21.40 -11.35
CA GLY A 190 5.82 -21.78 -12.61
C GLY A 190 4.91 -22.51 -13.60
N MET A 191 3.58 -22.51 -13.37
CA MET A 191 2.64 -23.24 -14.21
C MET A 191 2.08 -22.38 -15.34
N LYS A 192 1.84 -23.01 -16.49
CA LYS A 192 1.23 -22.35 -17.65
C LYS A 192 -0.28 -22.51 -17.59
N LEU A 193 -0.99 -21.39 -17.41
CA LEU A 193 -2.45 -21.35 -17.45
C LEU A 193 -2.92 -21.32 -18.91
N THR A 194 -3.75 -22.29 -19.28
CA THR A 194 -4.46 -22.37 -20.56
C THR A 194 -5.94 -22.09 -20.34
N LYS A 195 -6.52 -21.26 -21.21
CA LYS A 195 -7.95 -20.95 -21.22
C LYS A 195 -8.52 -21.45 -22.54
N ALA A 196 -9.50 -22.34 -22.48
CA ALA A 196 -10.22 -22.79 -23.66
C ALA A 196 -11.21 -21.73 -24.15
N LYS A 197 -11.70 -21.89 -25.38
CA LYS A 197 -12.72 -20.99 -25.96
C LYS A 197 -14.02 -20.99 -25.15
N ASP A 198 -14.35 -22.10 -24.51
CA ASP A 198 -15.52 -22.28 -23.63
C ASP A 198 -15.38 -21.60 -22.25
N GLY A 199 -14.26 -20.91 -22.01
CA GLY A 199 -14.01 -20.20 -20.75
C GLY A 199 -13.50 -21.07 -19.60
N THR A 200 -13.28 -22.36 -19.84
CA THR A 200 -12.66 -23.31 -18.91
C THR A 200 -11.16 -23.05 -18.78
N LEU A 201 -10.61 -23.32 -17.59
CA LEU A 201 -9.23 -23.07 -17.20
C LEU A 201 -8.55 -24.39 -16.83
N SER A 202 -7.35 -24.57 -17.35
CA SER A 202 -6.44 -25.67 -16.97
C SER A 202 -5.03 -25.13 -16.77
N ALA A 203 -4.27 -25.75 -15.88
CA ALA A 203 -2.87 -25.42 -15.66
C ALA A 203 -1.99 -26.66 -15.87
N SER A 204 -0.90 -26.49 -16.62
CA SER A 204 0.12 -27.53 -16.77
C SER A 204 1.36 -27.15 -15.98
N ALA A 205 1.90 -28.12 -15.23
CA ALA A 205 3.16 -27.98 -14.52
C ALA A 205 4.33 -27.90 -15.51
N PRO A 206 5.40 -27.16 -15.19
CA PRO A 206 6.63 -27.22 -15.96
C PRO A 206 7.18 -28.66 -15.88
N LYS A 207 7.49 -29.23 -17.03
CA LYS A 207 7.95 -30.60 -17.20
C LYS A 207 9.40 -30.75 -16.73
#